data_AF-A0A974CWJ2-F1
#
_entry.id   AF-A0A974CWJ2-F1
#
_cell.length_a   1.000
_cell.length_b   1.000
_cell.length_c   1.000
_cell.angle_alpha   90.00
_cell.angle_beta   90.00
_cell.angle_gamma   90.00
#
_symmetry.space_group_name_H-M   'P 1'
#
loop_
_entity.id
_entity.type
_entity.pdbx_description
1 polymer ?
#
loop_
_entity_poly.entity_id
_entity_poly.type
_entity_poly.pdbx_seq_one_letter_code
_entity_poly.pdbx_strand_id
1 'polypeptide(L)'
;MAEEPGVWSLLERAPIDWTEPWLIGLAAFHILCFIVTYISFKSYPLQICHFLLMVVLVSCAEYINEFAAMHWRAYSKQQYFDSSGMFISLAFSAPLLCNTIIIVVHWVYKTLCVMTELKTLQQKRKESREKRKKKE
;
A
#
# COMPACT_ATOMS: atom_id res chain seq x y z
N MET A 1 -43.07 22.54 15.24
CA MET A 1 -41.89 22.86 14.40
C MET A 1 -40.79 21.94 14.92
N ALA A 2 -40.67 20.75 14.33
CA ALA A 2 -39.72 19.75 14.81
C ALA A 2 -38.31 20.23 14.40
N GLU A 3 -37.43 20.44 15.38
CA GLU A 3 -36.04 20.75 15.10
C GLU A 3 -35.40 19.53 14.44
N GLU A 4 -34.92 19.71 13.20
CA GLU A 4 -34.11 18.73 12.49
C GLU A 4 -32.90 18.37 13.36
N PRO A 5 -32.63 17.09 13.65
CA PRO A 5 -31.44 16.71 14.40
C PRO A 5 -30.21 17.13 13.59
N GLY A 6 -29.53 18.18 14.02
CA GLY A 6 -28.36 18.71 13.34
C GLY A 6 -27.32 17.61 13.16
N VAL A 7 -26.64 17.57 12.01
CA VAL A 7 -25.60 16.58 11.66
C VAL A 7 -24.57 16.35 12.78
N TRP A 8 -24.31 17.37 13.59
CA TRP A 8 -23.46 17.31 14.78
C TRP A 8 -23.99 16.33 15.86
N SER A 9 -25.31 16.30 16.09
CA SER A 9 -25.96 15.37 17.02
C SER A 9 -25.94 13.92 16.54
N LEU A 10 -25.85 13.69 15.22
CA LEU A 10 -25.68 12.37 14.63
C LEU A 10 -24.23 11.87 14.75
N LEU A 11 -23.25 12.76 14.58
CA LEU A 11 -21.82 12.46 14.80
C LEU A 11 -21.53 12.19 16.28
N GLU A 12 -22.18 12.91 17.19
CA GLU A 12 -22.02 12.71 18.63
C GLU A 12 -22.69 11.43 19.14
N ARG A 13 -23.66 10.88 18.39
CA ARG A 13 -24.40 9.66 18.73
C ARG A 13 -23.79 8.37 18.20
N ALA A 14 -22.80 8.46 17.31
CA ALA A 14 -22.01 7.32 16.87
C ALA A 14 -20.64 7.37 17.55
N PRO A 15 -20.51 7.01 18.84
CA PRO A 15 -19.21 6.83 19.45
C PRO A 15 -18.53 5.68 18.72
N ILE A 16 -17.65 6.01 17.79
CA ILE A 16 -16.62 5.08 17.34
C ILE A 16 -15.80 4.81 18.60
N ASP A 17 -16.02 3.66 19.22
CA ASP A 17 -15.29 3.23 20.41
C ASP A 17 -13.84 2.95 19.98
N TRP A 18 -12.99 3.98 19.99
CA TRP A 18 -11.55 3.91 19.64
C TRP A 18 -10.74 2.95 20.52
N THR A 19 -11.38 2.40 21.57
CA THR A 19 -10.82 1.40 22.48
C THR A 19 -10.97 -0.03 21.96
N GLU A 20 -11.70 -0.25 20.85
CA GLU A 20 -11.84 -1.60 20.30
C GLU A 20 -10.47 -2.11 19.79
N PRO A 21 -10.02 -3.30 20.23
CA PRO A 21 -8.69 -3.82 19.90
C PRO A 21 -8.39 -3.88 18.39
N TRP A 22 -9.40 -4.10 17.56
CA TRP A 22 -9.24 -4.15 16.10
C TRP A 22 -8.97 -2.77 15.48
N LEU A 23 -9.57 -1.69 16.03
CA LEU A 23 -9.33 -0.30 15.60
C LEU A 23 -7.89 0.13 15.92
N ILE A 24 -7.39 -0.25 17.10
CA ILE A 24 -5.99 -0.04 17.48
C ILE A 24 -5.05 -0.82 16.55
N GLY A 25 -5.39 -2.07 16.21
CA GLY A 25 -4.67 -2.86 15.22
C GLY A 25 -4.62 -2.21 13.84
N LEU A 26 -5.75 -1.65 13.38
CA LEU A 26 -5.84 -0.94 12.11
C LEU A 26 -4.99 0.34 12.11
N ALA A 27 -5.03 1.13 13.19
CA ALA A 27 -4.21 2.32 13.33
C ALA A 27 -2.70 1.99 13.34
N ALA A 28 -2.30 0.97 14.11
CA ALA A 28 -0.92 0.49 14.14
C ALA A 28 -0.46 0.00 12.76
N PHE A 29 -1.33 -0.70 12.03
CA PHE A 29 -1.07 -1.15 10.68
C PHE A 29 -0.87 0.01 9.69
N HIS A 30 -1.69 1.06 9.77
CA HIS A 30 -1.49 2.25 8.95
C HIS A 30 -0.17 2.96 9.28
N ILE A 31 0.19 3.10 10.56
CA ILE A 31 1.47 3.67 10.98
C ILE A 31 2.64 2.84 10.45
N LEU A 32 2.55 1.50 10.54
CA LEU A 32 3.56 0.60 10.00
C LEU A 32 3.67 0.77 8.48
N CYS A 33 2.55 0.80 7.75
CA CYS A 33 2.54 1.09 6.31
C CYS A 33 3.29 2.40 6.00
N PHE A 34 3.03 3.47 6.75
CA PHE A 34 3.72 4.75 6.57
C PHE A 34 5.22 4.68 6.85
N ILE A 35 5.64 4.02 7.94
CA ILE A 35 7.05 3.86 8.30
C ILE A 35 7.78 3.06 7.21
N VAL A 36 7.19 1.95 6.76
CA VAL A 36 7.81 1.05 5.78
C VAL A 36 7.83 1.72 4.39
N THR A 37 6.83 2.52 4.04
CA THR A 37 6.86 3.37 2.83
C THR A 37 7.95 4.44 2.93
N TYR A 38 8.07 5.12 4.07
CA TYR A 38 9.11 6.11 4.33
C TYR A 38 10.53 5.53 4.20
N ILE A 39 10.77 4.34 4.78
CA ILE A 39 12.05 3.63 4.69
C ILE A 39 12.32 3.14 3.25
N SER A 40 11.30 2.67 2.53
CA SER A 40 11.42 2.19 1.15
C SER A 40 11.95 3.24 0.17
N PHE A 41 11.70 4.52 0.43
CA PHE A 41 12.24 5.60 -0.41
C PHE A 41 13.76 5.72 -0.34
N LYS A 42 14.41 5.09 0.64
CA LYS A 42 15.85 5.26 0.86
C LYS A 42 16.71 4.24 0.12
N SER A 43 16.18 3.10 -0.32
CA SER A 43 17.00 2.07 -0.98
C SER A 43 16.21 1.16 -1.92
N TYR A 44 16.69 0.98 -3.15
CA TYR A 44 16.12 0.07 -4.15
C TYR A 44 15.94 -1.39 -3.69
N PRO A 45 16.90 -2.04 -2.98
CA PRO A 45 16.69 -3.39 -2.46
C PRO A 45 15.64 -3.44 -1.33
N LEU A 46 15.53 -2.39 -0.51
CA LEU A 46 14.47 -2.29 0.50
C LEU A 46 13.09 -2.16 -0.15
N GLN A 47 13.01 -1.52 -1.31
CA GLN A 47 11.78 -1.40 -2.08
C GLN A 47 11.28 -2.78 -2.59
N ILE A 48 12.20 -3.67 -3.00
CA ILE A 48 11.86 -5.06 -3.37
C ILE A 48 11.38 -5.85 -2.15
N CYS A 49 12.09 -5.74 -1.02
CA CYS A 49 11.69 -6.38 0.23
C CYS A 49 10.30 -5.91 0.69
N HIS A 50 10.04 -4.60 0.59
CA HIS A 50 8.75 -3.99 0.87
C HIS A 50 7.65 -4.55 -0.03
N PHE A 51 7.89 -4.66 -1.34
CA PHE A 51 6.90 -5.23 -2.27
C PHE A 51 6.55 -6.69 -1.90
N LEU A 52 7.57 -7.52 -1.63
CA LEU A 52 7.34 -8.91 -1.21
C LEU A 52 6.57 -8.98 0.10
N LEU A 53 6.90 -8.13 1.07
CA LEU A 53 6.19 -8.05 2.35
C LEU A 53 4.72 -7.64 2.15
N MET A 54 4.43 -6.67 1.28
CA MET A 54 3.07 -6.26 0.95
C MET A 54 2.26 -7.40 0.36
N VAL A 55 2.83 -8.15 -0.60
CA VAL A 55 2.16 -9.31 -1.23
C VAL A 55 1.83 -10.38 -0.19
N VAL A 56 2.78 -10.72 0.69
CA VAL A 56 2.56 -11.69 1.77
C VAL A 56 1.45 -11.21 2.72
N LEU A 57 1.46 -9.94 3.11
CA LEU A 57 0.43 -9.37 3.99
C LEU A 57 -0.96 -9.39 3.35
N VAL A 58 -1.09 -9.05 2.06
CA VAL A 58 -2.37 -9.15 1.33
C VAL A 58 -2.87 -10.60 1.33
N SER A 59 -2.00 -11.58 1.10
CA SER A 59 -2.39 -13.00 1.14
C SER A 59 -2.78 -13.46 2.56
N CYS A 60 -2.14 -12.94 3.60
CA CYS A 60 -2.48 -13.25 4.99
C CYS A 60 -3.75 -12.53 5.48
N ALA A 61 -4.24 -11.52 4.76
CA ALA A 61 -5.43 -10.75 5.17
C ALA A 61 -6.68 -11.64 5.29
N GLU A 62 -6.82 -12.62 4.41
CA GLU A 62 -7.92 -13.61 4.43
C GLU A 62 -7.86 -14.47 5.71
N TYR A 63 -6.68 -15.00 6.05
CA TYR A 63 -6.46 -15.77 7.27
C TYR A 63 -6.70 -14.94 8.55
N ILE A 64 -6.26 -13.68 8.57
CA ILE A 64 -6.50 -12.78 9.70
C ILE A 64 -8.00 -12.51 9.86
N ASN A 65 -8.71 -12.31 8.74
CA ASN A 65 -10.15 -12.08 8.76
C ASN A 65 -10.91 -13.31 9.28
N GLU A 66 -10.57 -14.53 8.85
CA GLU A 66 -11.18 -15.76 9.37
C GLU A 66 -10.90 -15.96 10.87
N PHE A 67 -9.66 -15.71 11.31
CA PHE A 67 -9.29 -15.84 12.71
C PHE A 67 -10.04 -14.83 13.60
N ALA A 68 -10.18 -13.59 13.13
CA ALA A 68 -10.95 -12.56 13.80
C ALA A 68 -12.46 -12.85 13.76
N ALA A 69 -12.97 -13.44 12.69
CA ALA A 69 -14.35 -13.91 12.59
C ALA A 69 -14.64 -15.07 13.57
N MET A 70 -13.68 -15.94 13.85
CA MET A 70 -13.87 -17.00 14.87
C MET A 70 -13.88 -16.45 16.30
N HIS A 71 -13.15 -15.37 16.57
CA HIS A 71 -13.03 -14.77 17.90
C HIS A 71 -13.75 -13.41 18.03
N TRP A 72 -14.70 -13.10 17.15
CA TRP A 72 -15.28 -11.76 17.03
C TRP A 72 -15.79 -11.20 18.36
N ARG A 73 -16.38 -12.04 19.23
CA ARG A 73 -16.87 -11.65 20.57
C ARG A 73 -15.78 -11.16 21.53
N ALA A 74 -14.52 -11.52 21.31
CA ALA A 74 -13.39 -11.05 22.10
C ALA A 74 -12.79 -9.74 21.56
N TYR A 75 -13.04 -9.41 20.28
CA TYR A 75 -12.36 -8.32 19.58
C TYR A 75 -13.26 -7.14 19.20
N SER A 76 -14.57 -7.33 19.04
CA SER A 76 -15.51 -6.26 18.70
C SER A 76 -16.89 -6.48 19.31
N LYS A 77 -17.58 -5.40 19.68
CA LYS A 77 -18.98 -5.47 20.15
C LYS A 77 -19.96 -5.74 19.00
N GLN A 78 -19.56 -5.46 17.75
CA GLN A 78 -20.34 -5.69 16.53
C GLN A 78 -19.60 -6.63 15.57
N GLN A 79 -20.34 -7.43 14.79
CA GLN A 79 -19.78 -8.42 13.89
C GLN A 79 -19.34 -7.77 12.56
N TYR A 80 -18.21 -7.05 12.59
CA TYR A 80 -17.58 -6.47 11.40
C TYR A 80 -16.88 -7.51 10.51
N PHE A 81 -16.59 -8.69 11.07
CA PHE A 81 -15.95 -9.82 10.42
C PHE A 81 -17.03 -10.79 9.93
N ASP A 82 -17.42 -10.66 8.66
CA ASP A 82 -18.32 -11.60 7.97
C ASP A 82 -17.50 -12.53 7.06
N SER A 83 -18.11 -13.63 6.62
CA SER A 83 -17.60 -14.60 5.63
C SER A 83 -17.04 -13.96 4.35
N SER A 84 -17.55 -12.78 3.98
CA SER A 84 -17.04 -12.02 2.83
C SER A 84 -15.80 -11.17 3.15
N GLY A 85 -15.51 -10.88 4.43
CA GLY A 85 -14.33 -10.15 4.90
C GLY A 85 -14.09 -8.76 4.31
N MET A 86 -15.01 -8.26 3.48
CA MET A 86 -14.71 -7.17 2.55
C MET A 86 -14.28 -5.89 3.26
N PHE A 87 -14.87 -5.53 4.40
CA PHE A 87 -14.53 -4.27 5.07
C PHE A 87 -13.11 -4.30 5.68
N ILE A 88 -12.78 -5.32 6.46
CA ILE A 88 -11.43 -5.48 7.06
C ILE A 88 -10.40 -5.73 5.97
N SER A 89 -10.69 -6.62 5.02
CA SER A 89 -9.77 -6.91 3.93
C SER A 89 -9.56 -5.70 3.03
N LEU A 90 -10.57 -4.85 2.78
CA LEU A 90 -10.43 -3.62 2.00
C LEU A 90 -9.72 -2.51 2.79
N ALA A 91 -10.05 -2.31 4.06
CA ALA A 91 -9.37 -1.33 4.92
C ALA A 91 -7.88 -1.65 5.08
N PHE A 92 -7.54 -2.94 5.14
CA PHE A 92 -6.17 -3.43 5.18
C PHE A 92 -5.49 -3.39 3.80
N SER A 93 -6.17 -3.84 2.75
CA SER A 93 -5.57 -3.96 1.40
C SER A 93 -5.49 -2.64 0.65
N ALA A 94 -6.38 -1.67 0.89
CA ALA A 94 -6.38 -0.38 0.21
C ALA A 94 -5.05 0.40 0.37
N PRO A 95 -4.50 0.62 1.58
CA PRO A 95 -3.20 1.27 1.73
C PRO A 95 -2.04 0.44 1.14
N LEU A 96 -2.09 -0.89 1.25
CA LEU A 96 -1.09 -1.79 0.65
C LEU A 96 -1.08 -1.68 -0.89
N LEU A 97 -2.27 -1.66 -1.50
CA LEU A 97 -2.45 -1.52 -2.94
C LEU A 97 -1.96 -0.16 -3.43
N CYS A 98 -2.31 0.92 -2.73
CA CYS A 98 -1.81 2.26 -3.04
C CYS A 98 -0.27 2.32 -2.97
N ASN A 99 0.34 1.77 -1.91
CA ASN A 99 1.80 1.67 -1.79
C ASN A 99 2.43 0.86 -2.93
N THR A 100 1.80 -0.26 -3.30
CA THR A 100 2.26 -1.13 -4.39
C THR A 100 2.21 -0.42 -5.75
N ILE A 101 1.13 0.32 -6.03
CA ILE A 101 0.99 1.11 -7.25
C ILE A 101 2.10 2.17 -7.33
N ILE A 102 2.39 2.88 -6.23
CA ILE A 102 3.44 3.91 -6.19
C ILE A 102 4.82 3.28 -6.50
N ILE A 103 5.12 2.11 -5.94
CA ILE A 103 6.37 1.37 -6.21
C ILE A 103 6.48 0.97 -7.68
N VAL A 104 5.40 0.40 -8.24
CA VAL A 104 5.35 -0.03 -9.64
C VAL A 104 5.55 1.16 -10.58
N VAL A 105 4.86 2.26 -10.33
CA VAL A 105 4.99 3.50 -11.10
C VAL A 105 6.44 4.00 -11.05
N HIS A 106 7.07 4.03 -9.86
CA HIS A 106 8.46 4.43 -9.72
C HIS A 106 9.43 3.50 -10.49
N TRP A 107 9.19 2.19 -10.47
CA TRP A 107 9.97 1.22 -11.26
C TRP A 107 9.83 1.43 -12.76
N VAL A 108 8.62 1.70 -13.26
CA VAL A 108 8.38 2.01 -14.67
C VAL A 108 9.17 3.26 -15.07
N TYR A 109 9.08 4.34 -14.28
CA TYR A 109 9.85 5.57 -14.54
C TYR A 109 11.36 5.32 -14.57
N LYS A 110 11.90 4.59 -13.59
CA LYS A 110 13.33 4.25 -13.54
C LYS A 110 13.75 3.41 -14.74
N THR A 111 12.95 2.42 -15.12
CA THR A 111 13.21 1.55 -16.28
C THR A 111 13.22 2.34 -17.57
N LEU A 112 12.25 3.25 -17.77
CA LEU A 112 12.20 4.14 -18.92
C LEU A 112 13.43 5.04 -18.98
N CYS A 113 13.85 5.64 -17.85
CA CYS A 113 15.03 6.49 -17.77
C CYS A 113 16.33 5.73 -18.09
N VAL A 114 16.51 4.53 -17.53
CA VAL A 114 17.66 3.68 -17.86
C VAL A 114 17.65 3.26 -19.33
N MET A 115 16.48 2.94 -19.89
CA MET A 115 16.36 2.55 -21.29
C MET A 115 16.68 3.71 -22.24
N THR A 116 16.24 4.94 -21.93
CA THR A 116 16.61 6.12 -22.72
C THR A 116 18.11 6.39 -22.62
N GLU A 117 18.70 6.30 -21.43
CA GLU A 117 20.14 6.45 -21.24
C GLU A 117 20.93 5.40 -22.04
N LEU A 118 20.56 4.12 -21.95
CA LEU A 118 21.20 3.05 -22.72
C LEU A 118 21.09 3.27 -24.23
N LYS A 119 19.92 3.69 -24.74
CA LYS A 119 19.77 4.03 -26.16
C LYS A 119 20.66 5.19 -26.58
N THR A 120 20.78 6.23 -25.74
CA THR A 120 21.67 7.37 -26.03
C THR A 120 23.15 6.95 -26.05
N LEU A 121 23.56 6.08 -25.12
CA LEU A 121 24.92 5.53 -25.06
C LEU A 121 25.22 4.62 -26.26
N GLN A 122 24.27 3.77 -26.68
CA GLN A 122 24.39 2.94 -27.87
C GLN A 122 24.55 3.80 -29.13
N GLN A 123 23.78 4.87 -29.26
CA GLN A 123 23.86 5.79 -30.39
C GLN A 123 25.23 6.50 -30.44
N LYS A 124 25.69 7.06 -29.32
CA LYS A 124 27.04 7.66 -29.22
C LYS A 124 28.15 6.67 -29.58
N ARG A 125 28.04 5.40 -29.15
CA ARG A 125 29.01 4.34 -29.50
C ARG A 125 29.00 4.05 -30.99
N LYS A 126 27.85 3.99 -31.66
CA LYS A 126 27.75 3.80 -33.12
C LYS A 126 28.42 4.95 -33.87
N GLU A 127 28.10 6.19 -33.52
CA GLU A 127 28.71 7.39 -34.14
C GLU A 127 30.23 7.42 -33.97
N SER A 128 30.74 7.04 -32.80
CA SER A 128 32.19 6.96 -32.56
C SER A 128 32.89 5.91 -33.44
N ARG A 129 32.23 4.76 -33.69
CA ARG A 129 32.75 3.71 -34.58
C ARG A 129 32.75 4.15 -36.04
N GLU A 130 31.71 4.84 -36.48
CA GLU A 130 31.64 5.37 -37.85
C GLU A 130 32.67 6.47 -38.10
N LYS A 131 32.89 7.38 -37.13
CA LYS A 131 33.95 8.39 -37.20
C LYS A 131 35.34 7.76 -37.29
N ARG A 132 35.59 6.65 -36.58
CA ARG A 132 36.86 5.93 -36.65
C ARG A 132 37.08 5.27 -38.02
N LYS A 133 36.05 4.64 -38.59
CA LYS A 133 36.11 4.04 -39.94
C LYS A 133 36.32 5.05 -41.07
N LYS A 134 35.89 6.31 -40.91
CA LYS A 134 36.11 7.37 -41.91
C LYS A 134 37.51 8.01 -41.85
N LYS A 135 38.27 7.71 -40.79
CA LYS A 135 39.60 8.30 -40.55
C LYS A 135 40.75 7.34 -40.91
N GLU A 136 40.42 6.06 -41.11
CA GLU A 136 41.27 5.03 -41.73
C GLU A 136 41.06 5.05 -43.25
#